data_AF-C4GKP7-F1
#
_entry.id   AF-C4GKP7-F1
#
_cell.length_a   1.000
_cell.length_b   1.000
_cell.length_c   1.000
_cell.angle_alpha   90.00
_cell.angle_beta   90.00
_cell.angle_gamma   90.00
#
_symmetry.space_group_name_H-M   'P 1'
#
loop_
_entity.id
_entity.type
_entity.pdbx_description
1 polymer ?
#
loop_
_entity_poly.entity_id
_entity_poly.type
_entity_poly.pdbx_seq_one_letter_code
_entity_poly.pdbx_strand_id
1 'polypeptide(L)'
;MTAPMYTLLLLTLLIANFPFLTQRGLGIIPLKRKTILHHLAELALGFIIIAAIAYVLESRSGSVHRQDWEFYATVVCLYLVAAFPAFVWRYFWQGRNRE
;
A
#
# COMPACT_ATOMS: atom_id res chain seq x y z
N MET A 1 8.57 18.26 -11.69
CA MET A 1 7.72 17.23 -11.06
C MET A 1 6.40 17.20 -11.80
N THR A 2 6.10 16.12 -12.54
CA THR A 2 4.95 16.05 -13.45
C THR A 2 3.69 15.56 -12.72
N ALA A 3 2.50 15.96 -13.19
CA ALA A 3 1.21 15.53 -12.65
C ALA A 3 1.08 14.01 -12.38
N PRO A 4 1.52 13.09 -13.27
CA PRO A 4 1.48 11.64 -13.02
C PRO A 4 2.27 11.16 -11.80
N MET A 5 3.32 11.89 -11.40
CA MET A 5 4.16 11.51 -10.27
C MET A 5 3.44 11.78 -8.93
N TYR A 6 2.75 12.92 -8.84
CA TYR A 6 1.94 13.27 -7.66
C TYR A 6 0.72 12.37 -7.51
N THR A 7 0.06 12.00 -8.62
CA THR A 7 -1.06 11.06 -8.56
C THR A 7 -0.63 9.67 -8.12
N LEU A 8 0.54 9.16 -8.56
CA LEU A 8 1.09 7.91 -8.05
C LEU A 8 1.37 7.97 -6.55
N LEU A 9 1.98 9.06 -6.07
CA LEU A 9 2.24 9.26 -4.63
C LEU A 9 0.95 9.24 -3.81
N LEU A 10 -0.05 9.99 -4.24
CA LEU A 10 -1.34 10.08 -3.55
C LEU A 10 -2.08 8.73 -3.59
N LEU A 11 -2.07 8.04 -4.73
CA LEU A 11 -2.64 6.70 -4.87
C LEU A 11 -1.91 5.68 -3.99
N THR A 12 -0.58 5.76 -3.90
CA THR A 12 0.24 4.89 -3.05
C THR A 12 -0.14 5.07 -1.58
N LEU A 13 -0.28 6.32 -1.12
CA LEU A 13 -0.75 6.60 0.23
C LEU A 13 -2.14 6.02 0.47
N LEU A 14 -3.08 6.22 -0.44
CA LEU A 14 -4.45 5.69 -0.28
C LEU A 14 -4.46 4.16 -0.23
N ILE A 15 -3.83 3.49 -1.20
CA ILE A 15 -3.81 2.02 -1.30
C ILE A 15 -3.04 1.38 -0.14
N ALA A 16 -1.91 1.97 0.28
CA ALA A 16 -1.13 1.47 1.42
C ALA A 16 -1.93 1.49 2.74
N ASN A 17 -2.77 2.51 2.92
CA ASN A 17 -3.57 2.69 4.13
C ASN A 17 -4.93 1.94 4.06
N PHE A 18 -5.50 1.77 2.86
CA PHE A 18 -6.78 1.10 2.63
C PHE A 18 -7.01 -0.22 3.38
N PRO A 19 -6.07 -1.20 3.40
CA PRO A 19 -6.31 -2.50 4.03
C PRO A 19 -6.56 -2.42 5.55
N PHE A 20 -6.09 -1.36 6.20
CA PHE A 20 -6.26 -1.14 7.63
C PHE A 20 -7.48 -0.28 7.98
N LEU A 21 -7.93 0.59 7.06
CA LEU A 21 -9.13 1.39 7.28
C LEU A 21 -10.41 0.56 7.19
N THR A 22 -10.42 -0.52 6.40
CA THR A 22 -11.62 -1.37 6.23
C THR A 22 -11.63 -2.61 7.12
N GLN A 23 -12.80 -2.89 7.72
CA GLN A 23 -13.06 -4.12 8.49
C GLN A 23 -13.27 -5.34 7.56
N ARG A 24 -13.37 -5.15 6.24
CA ARG A 24 -13.56 -6.22 5.24
C ARG A 24 -12.19 -6.65 4.67
N GLY A 25 -11.92 -7.93 4.56
CA GLY A 25 -10.72 -8.43 3.87
C GLY A 25 -10.78 -8.06 2.39
N LEU A 26 -9.75 -7.40 1.89
CA LEU A 26 -9.63 -6.85 0.54
C LEU A 26 -10.77 -5.88 0.16
N GLY A 27 -11.47 -5.30 1.14
CA GLY A 27 -12.69 -4.52 0.88
C GLY A 27 -13.88 -5.33 0.35
N ILE A 28 -13.70 -6.62 0.03
CA ILE A 28 -14.66 -7.46 -0.70
C ILE A 28 -15.15 -8.64 0.14
N ILE A 29 -14.31 -9.22 1.00
CA ILE A 29 -14.61 -10.47 1.71
C ILE A 29 -14.83 -10.19 3.21
N PRO A 30 -16.02 -10.46 3.78
CA PRO A 30 -16.25 -10.37 5.22
C PRO A 30 -15.54 -11.53 5.93
N LEU A 31 -14.38 -11.28 6.53
CA LEU A 31 -13.69 -12.29 7.35
C LEU A 31 -14.10 -12.20 8.81
N LYS A 32 -14.62 -13.31 9.37
CA LYS A 32 -15.01 -13.44 10.79
C LYS A 32 -13.84 -13.25 11.77
N ARG A 33 -12.60 -13.54 11.36
CA ARG A 33 -11.37 -13.29 12.12
C ARG A 33 -10.27 -12.75 11.18
N LYS A 34 -10.07 -11.44 11.13
CA LYS A 34 -8.90 -10.85 10.47
C LYS A 34 -7.66 -11.13 11.33
N THR A 35 -6.77 -12.02 10.87
CA THR A 35 -5.44 -12.21 11.47
C THR A 35 -4.44 -11.20 10.92
N ILE A 36 -3.29 -11.04 11.58
CA ILE A 36 -2.18 -10.18 11.11
C ILE A 36 -1.71 -10.60 9.71
N LEU A 37 -1.69 -11.91 9.43
CA LEU A 37 -1.32 -12.48 8.12
C LEU A 37 -2.21 -11.98 6.98
N HIS A 38 -3.51 -11.74 7.23
CA HIS A 38 -4.39 -11.19 6.20
C HIS A 38 -4.01 -9.76 5.84
N HIS A 39 -3.68 -8.92 6.82
CA HIS A 39 -3.23 -7.56 6.54
C HIS A 39 -1.90 -7.55 5.78
N LEU A 40 -1.00 -8.48 6.09
CA LEU A 40 0.27 -8.64 5.37
C LEU A 40 0.04 -9.02 3.89
N ALA A 41 -0.88 -9.96 3.64
CA ALA A 41 -1.26 -10.36 2.28
C ALA A 41 -1.93 -9.22 1.51
N GLU A 42 -2.82 -8.45 2.16
CA GLU A 42 -3.45 -7.27 1.56
C GLU A 42 -2.43 -6.19 1.21
N LEU A 43 -1.44 -5.93 2.10
CA LEU A 43 -0.33 -5.02 1.83
C LEU A 43 0.52 -5.46 0.64
N ALA A 44 0.86 -6.75 0.58
CA ALA A 44 1.62 -7.31 -0.54
C ALA A 44 0.86 -7.16 -1.87
N LEU A 45 -0.46 -7.39 -1.88
CA LEU A 45 -1.31 -7.17 -3.04
C LEU A 45 -1.38 -5.68 -3.43
N GLY A 46 -1.55 -4.79 -2.45
CA GLY A 46 -1.54 -3.34 -2.67
C GLY A 46 -0.23 -2.84 -3.29
N PHE A 47 0.90 -3.39 -2.84
CA PHE A 47 2.21 -3.12 -3.40
C PHE A 47 2.31 -3.54 -4.87
N ILE A 48 1.88 -4.77 -5.20
CA ILE A 48 1.89 -5.28 -6.58
C ILE A 48 1.02 -4.40 -7.50
N ILE A 49 -0.16 -3.98 -7.03
CA ILE A 49 -1.06 -3.11 -7.79
C ILE A 49 -0.41 -1.75 -8.07
N ILE A 50 0.17 -1.11 -7.04
CA ILE A 50 0.87 0.17 -7.21
C ILE A 50 2.06 0.04 -8.15
N ALA A 51 2.88 -1.01 -8.00
CA ALA A 51 4.02 -1.28 -8.87
C ALA A 51 3.59 -1.45 -10.33
N ALA A 52 2.50 -2.18 -10.58
CA ALA A 52 1.94 -2.35 -11.94
C ALA A 52 1.45 -1.01 -12.52
N ILE A 53 0.75 -0.19 -11.73
CA ILE A 53 0.27 1.13 -12.16
C ILE A 53 1.47 2.05 -12.46
N ALA A 54 2.49 2.05 -11.61
CA ALA A 54 3.71 2.84 -11.82
C ALA A 54 4.41 2.44 -13.13
N TYR A 55 4.57 1.14 -13.38
CA TYR A 55 5.16 0.61 -14.61
C TYR A 55 4.39 1.02 -15.87
N VAL A 56 3.05 0.97 -15.83
CA VAL A 56 2.20 1.42 -16.94
C VAL A 56 2.31 2.93 -17.16
N LEU A 57 2.42 3.72 -16.10
CA LEU A 57 2.59 5.17 -16.21
C LEU A 57 3.96 5.56 -16.76
N GLU A 58 5.02 4.86 -16.34
CA GLU A 58 6.39 5.09 -16.80
C GLU A 58 6.54 4.70 -18.27
N SER A 59 6.02 3.54 -18.67
CA SER A 59 6.01 3.10 -20.08
C SER A 59 5.22 4.02 -21.02
N ARG A 60 4.24 4.77 -20.52
CA ARG A 60 3.56 5.82 -21.30
C ARG A 60 4.33 7.12 -21.38
N SER A 61 5.21 7.39 -20.42
CA SER A 61 5.96 8.65 -20.32
C SER A 61 7.34 8.59 -21.00
N GLY A 62 7.83 7.40 -21.34
CA GLY A 62 9.10 7.20 -22.06
C GLY A 62 9.63 5.77 -21.96
N SER A 63 10.93 5.59 -22.22
CA SER A 63 11.60 4.31 -21.99
C SER A 63 11.76 4.04 -20.50
N VAL A 64 11.21 2.92 -20.03
CA VAL A 64 11.39 2.44 -18.65
C VAL A 64 12.88 2.24 -18.41
N HIS A 65 13.44 3.00 -17.47
CA HIS A 65 14.84 2.86 -17.13
C HIS A 65 15.07 1.58 -16.34
N ARG A 66 16.16 0.89 -16.63
CA ARG A 66 16.54 -0.31 -15.89
C ARG A 66 17.02 0.12 -14.51
N GLN A 67 16.16 -0.04 -13.51
CA GLN A 67 16.45 0.26 -12.12
C GLN A 67 17.12 -0.95 -11.46
N ASP A 68 18.13 -0.70 -10.63
CA ASP A 68 18.78 -1.74 -9.84
C ASP A 68 17.94 -2.17 -8.63
N TRP A 69 18.38 -3.23 -7.95
CA TRP A 69 17.66 -3.83 -6.81
C TRP A 69 17.48 -2.85 -5.65
N GLU A 70 18.38 -1.88 -5.48
CA GLU A 70 18.35 -0.83 -4.45
C GLU A 70 17.11 0.05 -4.58
N PHE A 71 16.68 0.33 -5.82
CA PHE A 71 15.47 1.09 -6.06
C PHE A 71 14.25 0.34 -5.54
N TYR A 72 14.13 -0.95 -5.87
CA TYR A 72 13.03 -1.79 -5.42
C TYR A 72 13.01 -1.92 -3.89
N ALA A 73 14.17 -2.10 -3.26
CA ALA A 73 14.28 -2.15 -1.80
C ALA A 73 13.81 -0.83 -1.14
N THR A 74 14.22 0.30 -1.70
CA THR A 74 13.82 1.63 -1.20
C THR A 74 12.32 1.86 -1.35
N VAL A 75 11.74 1.52 -2.52
CA VAL A 75 10.30 1.67 -2.77
C VAL A 75 9.47 0.79 -1.83
N VAL A 76 9.91 -0.44 -1.55
CA VAL A 76 9.25 -1.31 -0.55
C VAL A 76 9.31 -0.68 0.85
N CYS A 77 10.47 -0.19 1.28
CA CYS A 77 10.60 0.48 2.57
C CYS A 77 9.70 1.71 2.68
N LEU A 78 9.67 2.56 1.65
CA LEU A 78 8.82 3.75 1.61
C LEU A 78 7.32 3.38 1.66
N TYR A 79 6.92 2.33 0.94
CA TYR A 79 5.54 1.82 0.97
C TYR A 79 5.14 1.35 2.37
N LEU A 80 6.01 0.62 3.06
CA LEU A 80 5.78 0.16 4.43
C LEU A 80 5.66 1.33 5.41
N VAL A 81 6.52 2.35 5.29
CA VAL A 81 6.42 3.57 6.09
C VAL A 81 5.12 4.32 5.81
N ALA A 82 4.70 4.40 4.55
CA ALA A 82 3.44 5.02 4.15
C ALA A 82 2.20 4.29 4.71
N ALA A 83 2.29 2.98 4.95
CA ALA A 83 1.24 2.17 5.58
C ALA A 83 1.18 2.29 7.11
N PHE A 84 2.21 2.86 7.73
CA PHE A 84 2.34 2.97 9.19
C PHE A 84 1.19 3.70 9.90
N PRO A 85 0.67 4.87 9.45
CA PRO A 85 -0.38 5.58 10.19
C PRO A 85 -1.68 4.77 10.31
N ALA A 86 -2.07 4.10 9.23
CA ALA A 86 -3.16 3.13 9.20
C ALA A 86 -2.94 1.96 10.18
N PHE A 87 -1.73 1.41 10.20
CA PHE A 87 -1.34 0.32 11.09
C PHE A 87 -1.49 0.72 12.57
N VAL A 88 -0.96 1.89 12.94
CA VAL A 88 -1.06 2.42 14.31
C VAL A 88 -2.52 2.67 14.68
N TRP A 89 -3.30 3.31 13.81
CA TRP A 89 -4.73 3.57 14.07
C TRP A 89 -5.50 2.27 14.38
N ARG A 90 -5.27 1.22 13.59
CA ARG A 90 -5.96 -0.06 13.73
C ARG A 90 -5.57 -0.81 15.00
N TYR A 91 -4.27 -0.93 15.27
CA TYR A 91 -3.76 -1.78 16.35
C TYR A 91 -3.72 -1.06 17.70
N PHE A 92 -3.34 0.22 17.73
CA PHE A 92 -3.27 0.98 18.99
C PHE A 92 -4.58 1.65 19.35
N TRP A 93 -5.29 2.28 18.41
CA TRP A 93 -6.48 3.09 18.76
C TRP A 93 -7.74 2.24 18.92
N GLN A 94 -7.98 1.29 18.00
CA GLN A 94 -9.16 0.41 18.08
C GLN A 94 -9.01 -0.76 19.05
N GLY A 95 -7.77 -1.12 19.43
CA GLY A 95 -7.51 -2.08 20.49
C GLY A 95 -7.89 -1.53 21.87
N ARG A 96 -7.62 -0.24 22.11
CA ARG A 96 -7.87 0.42 23.42
C ARG A 96 -9.35 0.65 23.74
N ASN A 97 -10.24 0.73 22.73
CA ASN A 97 -11.68 0.90 22.94
C ASN A 97 -12.45 -0.42 23.16
N ARG A 98 -11.75 -1.54 23.40
CA ARG A 98 -12.34 -2.85 23.73
C ARG A 98 -12.18 -3.24 25.19
N GLU A 99 -11.56 -2.38 25.99
CA GLU A 99 -11.54 -2.43 27.46
C GLU A 99 -12.66 -1.53 28.00
#